data_AF-A0A2E3ERP8-F1
#
_entry.id   AF-A0A2E3ERP8-F1
#
_cell.length_a   1.000
_cell.length_b   1.000
_cell.length_c   1.000
_cell.angle_alpha   90.00
_cell.angle_beta   90.00
_cell.angle_gamma   90.00
#
_symmetry.space_group_name_H-M   'P 1'
#
loop_
_entity.id
_entity.type
_entity.pdbx_description
1 polymer ?
#
loop_
_entity_poly.entity_id
_entity_poly.type
_entity_poly.pdbx_seq_one_letter_code
_entity_poly.pdbx_strand_id
1 'polypeptide(L)'
;MANLTGGVGADRITGTTGHDLIQGRAGNDILDGRSGDDVLSGESGNDQLVGGSGNDRMDGGTGDDVMIVSGSFGIDTYLGGAGTDTIRLTGDAWSTRLTVKTTGSIERLDIGEYDLSGTVGADIF
;
A
#
# COMPACT_ATOMS: atom_id res chain seq x y z
N MET A 1 -0.28 3.49 19.14
CA MET A 1 -1.44 3.99 18.40
C MET A 1 -1.48 5.49 18.40
N ALA A 2 -1.00 6.05 17.31
CA ALA A 2 -1.21 7.42 16.91
C ALA A 2 -2.39 7.51 15.94
N ASN A 3 -3.02 8.68 15.93
CA ASN A 3 -4.02 9.05 14.94
C ASN A 3 -3.50 10.32 14.26
N LEU A 4 -3.18 10.21 12.97
CA LEU A 4 -2.53 11.23 12.17
C LEU A 4 -3.47 11.59 11.03
N THR A 5 -3.67 12.89 10.81
CA THR A 5 -4.57 13.39 9.77
C THR A 5 -3.91 14.57 9.08
N GLY A 6 -3.90 14.52 7.74
CA GLY A 6 -3.53 15.63 6.88
C GLY A 6 -4.63 16.68 6.82
N GLY A 7 -4.67 17.43 5.73
CA GLY A 7 -5.60 18.52 5.51
C GLY A 7 -5.99 18.65 4.04
N VAL A 8 -5.98 19.88 3.55
CA VAL A 8 -6.19 20.12 2.12
C VAL A 8 -4.84 20.41 1.49
N GLY A 9 -4.60 19.83 0.32
CA GLY A 9 -3.33 19.90 -0.40
C GLY A 9 -2.49 18.64 -0.19
N ALA A 10 -1.31 18.61 -0.82
CA ALA A 10 -0.41 17.48 -0.73
C ALA A 10 0.32 17.45 0.61
N ASP A 11 0.08 16.39 1.39
CA ASP A 11 0.68 16.14 2.68
C ASP A 11 1.71 15.01 2.64
N ARG A 12 2.65 15.05 3.58
CA ARG A 12 3.59 13.95 3.84
C ARG A 12 3.47 13.57 5.29
N ILE A 13 2.90 12.39 5.54
CA ILE A 13 2.60 11.92 6.89
C ILE A 13 3.38 10.64 7.13
N THR A 14 4.02 10.56 8.29
CA THR A 14 4.72 9.34 8.69
C THR A 14 4.32 8.94 10.10
N GLY A 15 3.93 7.67 10.23
CA GLY A 15 3.56 6.99 11.46
C GLY A 15 4.70 6.83 12.44
N THR A 16 4.52 5.97 13.41
CA THR A 16 5.42 5.65 14.52
C THR A 16 5.96 4.24 14.32
N THR A 17 6.31 3.53 15.39
CA THR A 17 6.70 2.11 15.30
C THR A 17 5.63 1.18 15.89
N GLY A 18 4.40 1.66 16.04
CA GLY A 18 3.28 0.83 16.47
C GLY A 18 2.02 1.16 15.67
N HIS A 19 0.94 0.43 15.93
CA HIS A 19 -0.30 0.50 15.15
C HIS A 19 -0.87 1.90 14.99
N ASP A 20 -0.89 2.45 13.79
CA ASP A 20 -1.32 3.82 13.54
C ASP A 20 -2.54 3.89 12.62
N LEU A 21 -3.32 4.96 12.81
CA LEU A 21 -4.36 5.38 11.88
C LEU A 21 -3.88 6.65 11.18
N ILE A 22 -3.76 6.60 9.85
CA ILE A 22 -3.26 7.70 9.03
C ILE A 22 -4.29 8.06 7.95
N GLN A 23 -4.65 9.34 7.87
CA GLN A 23 -5.62 9.87 6.89
C GLN A 23 -5.00 11.02 6.10
N GLY A 24 -4.94 10.90 4.77
CA GLY A 24 -4.43 11.91 3.84
C GLY A 24 -5.36 13.11 3.71
N ARG A 25 -6.64 12.83 3.38
CA ARG A 25 -7.73 13.79 3.12
C ARG A 25 -7.76 14.22 1.66
N ALA A 26 -7.65 15.51 1.36
CA ALA A 26 -7.82 16.01 0.01
C ALA A 26 -6.49 16.50 -0.51
N GLY A 27 -5.95 15.88 -1.55
CA GLY A 27 -4.64 16.20 -2.08
C GLY A 27 -3.93 14.97 -2.60
N ASN A 28 -2.71 15.15 -3.08
CA ASN A 28 -1.88 14.04 -3.50
C ASN A 28 -0.89 13.77 -2.38
N ASP A 29 -1.21 12.81 -1.54
CA ASP A 29 -0.56 12.58 -0.26
C ASP A 29 0.48 11.47 -0.33
N ILE A 30 1.40 11.49 0.65
CA ILE A 30 2.36 10.42 0.87
C ILE A 30 2.24 9.97 2.32
N LEU A 31 1.73 8.76 2.50
CA LEU A 31 1.44 8.16 3.79
C LEU A 31 2.38 6.97 4.03
N ASP A 32 3.09 6.97 5.15
CA ASP A 32 4.04 5.90 5.53
C ASP A 32 3.77 5.44 6.96
N GLY A 33 3.30 4.20 7.13
CA GLY A 33 2.97 3.57 8.43
C GLY A 33 4.21 3.17 9.24
N ARG A 34 5.32 2.90 8.56
CA ARG A 34 6.57 2.33 9.09
C ARG A 34 6.41 0.91 9.63
N SER A 35 6.11 0.74 10.91
CA SER A 35 6.07 -0.59 11.52
C SER A 35 4.92 -0.71 12.50
N GLY A 36 4.30 -1.88 12.53
CA GLY A 36 3.05 -2.10 13.23
C GLY A 36 1.99 -2.52 12.24
N ASP A 37 0.86 -3.02 12.73
CA ASP A 37 -0.33 -3.20 11.90
C ASP A 37 -1.04 -1.85 11.77
N ASP A 38 -0.94 -1.21 10.61
CA ASP A 38 -1.39 0.16 10.38
C ASP A 38 -2.64 0.23 9.48
N VAL A 39 -3.39 1.34 9.59
CA VAL A 39 -4.52 1.67 8.72
C VAL A 39 -4.26 3.02 8.04
N LEU A 40 -4.08 2.99 6.72
CA LEU A 40 -3.78 4.16 5.89
C LEU A 40 -4.96 4.42 4.95
N SER A 41 -5.40 5.67 4.85
CA SER A 41 -6.45 6.12 3.94
C SER A 41 -6.02 7.39 3.21
N GLY A 42 -5.89 7.33 1.87
CA GLY A 42 -5.59 8.49 1.02
C GLY A 42 -6.76 9.48 0.94
N GLU A 43 -7.96 8.93 0.74
CA GLU A 43 -9.23 9.65 0.54
C GLU A 43 -9.36 10.25 -0.88
N SER A 44 -8.92 11.47 -1.17
CA SER A 44 -9.14 12.07 -2.48
C SER A 44 -7.90 12.71 -3.06
N GLY A 45 -7.56 12.32 -4.29
CA GLY A 45 -6.38 12.74 -5.02
C GLY A 45 -5.54 11.52 -5.37
N ASN A 46 -4.35 11.75 -5.95
CA ASN A 46 -3.49 10.65 -6.37
C ASN A 46 -2.44 10.41 -5.29
N ASP A 47 -2.66 9.38 -4.48
CA ASP A 47 -1.93 9.15 -3.24
C ASP A 47 -0.86 8.07 -3.38
N GLN A 48 0.14 8.13 -2.49
CA GLN A 48 1.15 7.09 -2.30
C GLN A 48 1.09 6.55 -0.88
N LEU A 49 0.80 5.25 -0.75
CA LEU A 49 0.63 4.59 0.54
C LEU A 49 1.71 3.53 0.74
N VAL A 50 2.42 3.58 1.87
CA VAL A 50 3.42 2.60 2.30
C VAL A 50 3.00 2.08 3.67
N GLY A 51 2.56 0.82 3.76
CA GLY A 51 2.24 0.18 5.04
C GLY A 51 3.50 -0.01 5.89
N GLY A 52 4.51 -0.65 5.29
CA GLY A 52 5.77 -0.94 5.95
C GLY A 52 5.78 -2.37 6.49
N SER A 53 6.28 -2.59 7.71
CA SER A 53 6.32 -3.92 8.31
C SER A 53 5.14 -4.15 9.25
N GLY A 54 4.37 -5.21 9.05
CA GLY A 54 3.18 -5.51 9.83
C GLY A 54 2.08 -6.02 8.91
N ASN A 55 0.89 -6.23 9.44
CA ASN A 55 -0.29 -6.54 8.64
C ASN A 55 -1.09 -5.25 8.43
N ASP A 56 -0.92 -4.63 7.28
CA ASP A 56 -1.45 -3.30 7.04
C ASP A 56 -2.75 -3.30 6.26
N ARG A 57 -3.54 -2.24 6.42
CA ARG A 57 -4.70 -1.96 5.57
C ARG A 57 -4.51 -0.62 4.91
N MET A 58 -4.47 -0.63 3.58
CA MET A 58 -4.34 0.57 2.74
C MET A 58 -5.60 0.77 1.91
N ASP A 59 -6.10 2.00 1.89
CA ASP A 59 -7.24 2.45 1.09
C ASP A 59 -6.87 3.74 0.34
N GLY A 60 -6.73 3.68 -0.98
CA GLY A 60 -6.38 4.82 -1.84
C GLY A 60 -7.51 5.85 -1.84
N GLY A 61 -8.72 5.42 -2.17
CA GLY A 61 -9.91 6.25 -2.16
C GLY A 61 -10.30 6.63 -3.58
N THR A 62 -10.27 7.92 -3.92
CA THR A 62 -10.54 8.40 -5.29
C THR A 62 -9.30 9.01 -5.88
N GLY A 63 -8.96 8.64 -7.10
CA GLY A 63 -7.76 9.10 -7.80
C GLY A 63 -6.99 7.92 -8.35
N ASP A 64 -5.86 8.20 -8.98
CA ASP A 64 -4.96 7.14 -9.45
C ASP A 64 -3.89 6.90 -8.38
N ASP A 65 -4.07 5.87 -7.56
CA ASP A 65 -3.28 5.66 -6.36
C ASP A 65 -2.15 4.64 -6.56
N VAL A 66 -1.09 4.78 -5.75
CA VAL A 66 0.04 3.85 -5.72
C VAL A 66 0.22 3.30 -4.32
N MET A 67 -0.07 2.02 -4.13
CA MET A 67 0.22 1.31 -2.90
C MET A 67 1.52 0.53 -3.02
N ILE A 68 2.48 0.81 -2.15
CA ILE A 68 3.83 0.28 -2.21
C ILE A 68 3.98 -0.88 -1.23
N VAL A 69 4.33 -2.03 -1.77
CA VAL A 69 4.74 -3.22 -1.01
C VAL A 69 6.26 -3.14 -0.85
N SER A 70 6.75 -2.99 0.39
CA SER A 70 8.18 -2.91 0.69
C SER A 70 8.50 -3.47 2.08
N GLY A 71 9.74 -3.93 2.30
CA GLY A 71 10.20 -4.43 3.61
C GLY A 71 9.86 -5.91 3.89
N SER A 72 9.73 -6.26 5.18
CA SER A 72 9.39 -7.62 5.63
C SER A 72 7.87 -7.84 5.58
N PHE A 73 7.43 -8.85 4.84
CA PHE A 73 6.00 -9.14 4.63
C PHE A 73 5.27 -9.49 5.94
N GLY A 74 4.24 -8.70 6.28
CA GLY A 74 3.03 -9.22 6.89
C GLY A 74 1.94 -9.45 5.83
N ILE A 75 0.71 -9.68 6.29
CA ILE A 75 -0.44 -9.92 5.43
C ILE A 75 -1.23 -8.62 5.28
N ASP A 76 -0.97 -7.92 4.19
CA ASP A 76 -1.61 -6.64 3.94
C ASP A 76 -2.91 -6.77 3.14
N THR A 77 -3.76 -5.75 3.27
CA THR A 77 -4.97 -5.56 2.47
C THR A 77 -4.88 -4.24 1.71
N TYR A 78 -5.09 -4.31 0.40
CA TYR A 78 -4.96 -3.17 -0.52
C TYR A 78 -6.30 -2.87 -1.17
N LEU A 79 -6.79 -1.65 -1.01
CA LEU A 79 -8.00 -1.13 -1.64
C LEU A 79 -7.61 0.09 -2.47
N GLY A 80 -7.73 -0.01 -3.79
CA GLY A 80 -7.46 1.12 -4.69
C GLY A 80 -8.59 2.14 -4.59
N GLY A 81 -9.78 1.69 -4.96
CA GLY A 81 -10.98 2.51 -4.86
C GLY A 81 -11.44 2.89 -6.26
N ALA A 82 -11.64 4.19 -6.49
CA ALA A 82 -12.07 4.72 -7.77
C ALA A 82 -10.92 5.41 -8.50
N GLY A 83 -10.60 4.94 -9.70
CA GLY A 83 -9.52 5.47 -10.52
C GLY A 83 -8.71 4.32 -11.09
N THR A 84 -7.47 4.59 -11.46
CA THR A 84 -6.55 3.58 -11.97
C THR A 84 -5.44 3.34 -10.96
N ASP A 85 -5.57 2.25 -10.22
CA ASP A 85 -4.74 2.00 -9.05
C ASP A 85 -3.63 0.99 -9.35
N THR A 86 -2.48 1.22 -8.71
CA THR A 86 -1.29 0.41 -8.88
C THR A 86 -0.80 -0.11 -7.54
N ILE A 87 -0.65 -1.42 -7.42
CA ILE A 87 0.17 -2.02 -6.36
C ILE A 87 1.57 -2.19 -6.91
N ARG A 88 2.56 -1.56 -6.29
CA ARG A 88 3.96 -1.59 -6.72
C ARG A 88 4.85 -2.29 -5.70
N LEU A 89 5.59 -3.29 -6.16
CA LEU A 89 6.61 -3.95 -5.34
C LEU A 89 7.95 -3.21 -5.48
N THR A 90 8.61 -2.93 -4.35
CA THR A 90 9.92 -2.26 -4.32
C THR A 90 10.87 -2.90 -3.29
N GLY A 91 12.19 -2.77 -3.52
CA GLY A 91 13.24 -3.33 -2.65
C GLY A 91 13.34 -4.86 -2.65
N ASP A 92 14.14 -5.44 -1.75
CA ASP A 92 14.38 -6.90 -1.66
C ASP A 92 13.16 -7.68 -1.15
N ALA A 93 12.06 -7.62 -1.91
CA ALA A 93 10.77 -8.24 -1.70
C ALA A 93 10.89 -9.77 -1.89
N TRP A 94 11.52 -10.47 -0.95
CA TRP A 94 11.51 -11.93 -0.87
C TRP A 94 10.18 -12.40 -0.29
N SER A 95 9.17 -12.60 -1.14
CA SER A 95 7.90 -13.18 -0.73
C SER A 95 7.79 -14.62 -1.22
N THR A 96 7.39 -15.54 -0.34
CA THR A 96 6.91 -16.87 -0.78
C THR A 96 5.47 -16.82 -1.29
N ARG A 97 4.74 -15.74 -1.00
CA ARG A 97 3.35 -15.53 -1.42
C ARG A 97 2.94 -14.07 -1.24
N LEU A 98 2.85 -13.33 -2.34
CA LEU A 98 2.07 -12.09 -2.37
C LEU A 98 0.59 -12.48 -2.50
N THR A 99 -0.25 -12.08 -1.55
CA THR A 99 -1.69 -12.27 -1.66
C THR A 99 -2.36 -10.93 -1.72
N VAL A 100 -2.61 -10.48 -2.95
CA VAL A 100 -3.41 -9.29 -3.20
C VAL A 100 -4.88 -9.69 -3.04
N LYS A 101 -5.47 -9.36 -1.89
CA LYS A 101 -6.93 -9.40 -1.71
C LYS A 101 -7.46 -8.00 -1.97
N THR A 102 -7.92 -7.79 -3.19
CA THR A 102 -8.63 -6.55 -3.53
C THR A 102 -10.10 -6.74 -3.15
N THR A 103 -10.69 -5.73 -2.51
CA THR A 103 -12.15 -5.63 -2.44
C THR A 103 -12.68 -4.47 -3.31
N GLY A 104 -11.83 -3.93 -4.18
CA GLY A 104 -12.09 -2.86 -5.15
C GLY A 104 -11.27 -3.05 -6.43
N SER A 105 -11.34 -2.09 -7.34
CA SER A 105 -10.63 -2.07 -8.62
C SER A 105 -9.14 -1.82 -8.37
N ILE A 106 -8.29 -2.83 -8.60
CA ILE A 106 -6.85 -2.64 -8.78
C ILE A 106 -6.59 -3.08 -10.20
N GLU A 107 -6.17 -2.14 -11.04
CA GLU A 107 -6.02 -2.35 -12.48
C GLU A 107 -4.63 -2.87 -12.82
N ARG A 108 -3.63 -2.53 -12.01
CA ARG A 108 -2.24 -2.91 -12.26
C ARG A 108 -1.54 -3.46 -11.03
N LEU A 109 -0.92 -4.62 -11.22
CA LEU A 109 0.14 -5.13 -10.36
C LEU A 109 1.48 -4.87 -11.05
N ASP A 110 2.30 -4.00 -10.47
CA ASP A 110 3.62 -3.62 -10.95
C ASP A 110 4.70 -4.31 -10.10
N ILE A 111 5.30 -5.36 -10.68
CA ILE A 111 6.40 -6.11 -10.07
C ILE A 111 7.78 -5.54 -10.42
N GLY A 112 7.88 -4.37 -11.06
CA GLY A 112 9.16 -3.72 -11.33
C GLY A 112 10.17 -4.59 -12.10
N GLU A 113 11.43 -4.63 -11.63
CA GLU A 113 12.50 -5.48 -12.19
C GLU A 113 12.53 -6.90 -11.58
N TYR A 114 11.57 -7.25 -10.71
CA TYR A 114 11.54 -8.57 -10.07
C TYR A 114 11.08 -9.63 -11.06
N ASP A 115 11.82 -10.74 -11.13
CA ASP A 115 11.42 -11.91 -11.90
C ASP A 115 10.33 -12.68 -11.15
N LEU A 116 9.24 -13.00 -11.84
CA LEU A 116 8.22 -13.92 -11.34
C LEU A 116 8.70 -15.34 -11.64
N SER A 117 9.78 -15.78 -10.98
CA SER A 117 10.36 -17.09 -11.25
C SER A 117 9.64 -18.17 -10.47
N GLY A 118 8.96 -19.07 -11.19
CA GLY A 118 8.43 -20.30 -10.61
C GLY A 118 9.53 -21.24 -10.14
N THR A 119 9.23 -22.11 -9.17
CA THR A 119 10.07 -23.30 -8.94
C THR A 119 9.61 -24.41 -9.87
N VAL A 120 10.40 -25.48 -10.06
CA VAL A 120 9.98 -26.61 -10.90
C VAL A 120 8.63 -27.17 -10.40
N GLY A 121 7.57 -26.98 -11.17
CA GLY A 121 6.19 -27.28 -10.78
C GLY A 121 5.15 -26.67 -11.72
N ALA A 122 3.88 -26.97 -11.48
CA ALA A 122 2.74 -26.41 -12.20
C ALA A 122 2.37 -25.04 -11.61
N ASP A 123 3.29 -24.09 -11.75
CA ASP A 123 3.04 -22.72 -11.31
C ASP A 123 2.07 -22.06 -12.29
N ILE A 124 0.95 -21.55 -11.77
CA ILE A 124 0.00 -20.72 -12.50
C ILE A 124 0.27 -19.30 -12.03
N PHE A 125 0.76 -18.47 -12.96
CA PHE A 125 1.02 -17.05 -12.75
C PHE A 125 -0.27 -16.24 -12.84
#